data_AF-A0A932JPE6-F1
#
_entry.id   AF-A0A932JPE6-F1
#
_cell.length_a   1.000
_cell.length_b   1.000
_cell.length_c   1.000
_cell.angle_alpha   90.00
_cell.angle_beta   90.00
_cell.angle_gamma   90.00
#
_symmetry.space_group_name_H-M   'P 1'
#
loop_
_entity.id
_entity.type
_entity.pdbx_description
1 polymer ?
#
loop_
_entity_poly.entity_id
_entity_poly.type
_entity_poly.pdbx_seq_one_letter_code
_entity_poly.pdbx_strand_id
1 'polypeptide(L)'
;MSSPDEAADAVASEQAGASVATAVAEPPAPSPANDDALLRRALEGLLFITDRPLSAAELGKIVGVRDQDRIVATVEELRRALEESDRGYHLIAVAEGWQMATRPSLAPYMRKLFSDRATMRLSVAAQETLSIVSYKQPLTRAEIEEIRGVEVIAAL
;
A
#
# COMPACT_ATOMS: atom_id res chain seq x y z
N MET A 1 -9.50 -65.25 -38.66
CA MET A 1 -8.60 -64.78 -39.73
C MET A 1 -9.42 -64.53 -40.98
N SER A 2 -9.06 -63.47 -41.71
CA SER A 2 -9.64 -62.95 -42.96
C SER A 2 -10.78 -61.93 -42.81
N SER A 3 -10.33 -60.66 -42.88
CA SER A 3 -10.96 -59.34 -43.09
C SER A 3 -11.79 -59.24 -44.40
N PRO A 4 -12.14 -58.05 -44.97
CA PRO A 4 -12.11 -56.63 -44.52
C PRO A 4 -13.34 -55.78 -45.00
N ASP A 5 -13.25 -54.45 -44.81
CA ASP A 5 -13.67 -53.39 -45.76
C ASP A 5 -15.14 -52.92 -45.79
N GLU A 6 -15.40 -51.72 -45.25
CA GLU A 6 -16.10 -50.68 -46.03
C GLU A 6 -15.72 -49.29 -45.49
N ALA A 7 -15.04 -48.54 -46.35
CA ALA A 7 -14.73 -47.14 -46.21
C ALA A 7 -15.78 -46.29 -46.94
N ALA A 8 -16.27 -45.22 -46.30
CA ALA A 8 -16.89 -44.02 -46.90
C ALA A 8 -17.43 -43.16 -45.74
N ASP A 9 -17.33 -41.84 -45.68
CA ASP A 9 -16.79 -40.81 -46.58
C ASP A 9 -16.64 -39.53 -45.73
N ALA A 10 -15.77 -38.65 -46.19
CA ALA A 10 -15.43 -37.39 -45.55
C ALA A 10 -16.57 -36.35 -45.63
N VAL A 11 -16.71 -35.53 -44.60
CA VAL A 11 -17.02 -34.11 -44.75
C VAL A 11 -16.28 -33.29 -43.69
N ALA A 12 -15.26 -32.57 -44.15
CA ALA A 12 -14.62 -31.49 -43.42
C ALA A 12 -15.25 -30.16 -43.83
N SER A 13 -15.66 -29.36 -42.86
CA SER A 13 -15.87 -27.89 -42.88
C SER A 13 -16.54 -27.55 -41.54
N GLU A 14 -16.27 -26.50 -40.78
CA GLU A 14 -15.23 -25.50 -40.67
C GLU A 14 -15.66 -24.69 -39.42
N GLN A 15 -14.72 -24.08 -38.70
CA GLN A 15 -14.95 -23.03 -37.68
C GLN A 15 -15.55 -23.52 -36.34
N ALA A 16 -15.13 -23.05 -35.16
CA ALA A 16 -14.48 -21.81 -34.81
C ALA A 16 -13.59 -22.01 -33.58
N GLY A 17 -12.46 -21.32 -33.56
CA GLY A 17 -11.65 -21.17 -32.36
C GLY A 17 -12.43 -20.50 -31.24
N ALA A 18 -12.42 -21.11 -30.06
CA ALA A 18 -12.64 -20.42 -28.81
C ALA A 18 -11.41 -20.66 -27.95
N SER A 19 -10.52 -19.67 -27.99
CA SER A 19 -9.48 -19.47 -26.99
C SER A 19 -10.10 -19.58 -25.61
N VAL A 20 -9.87 -20.71 -24.93
CA VAL A 20 -10.14 -20.84 -23.51
C VAL A 20 -9.04 -20.05 -22.81
N ALA A 21 -9.22 -18.73 -22.78
CA ALA A 21 -8.59 -17.91 -21.77
C ALA A 21 -9.13 -18.40 -20.43
N THR A 22 -8.38 -19.30 -19.80
CA THR A 22 -8.57 -19.67 -18.40
C THR A 22 -8.37 -18.41 -17.59
N ALA A 23 -9.45 -17.66 -17.40
CA ALA A 23 -9.58 -16.73 -16.29
C ALA A 23 -9.39 -17.59 -15.04
N VAL A 24 -8.21 -17.46 -14.42
CA VAL A 24 -7.99 -17.93 -13.07
C VAL A 24 -8.99 -17.15 -12.22
N ALA A 25 -10.16 -17.75 -11.98
CA ALA A 25 -11.16 -17.22 -11.08
C ALA A 25 -10.49 -17.08 -9.72
N GLU A 26 -10.39 -15.83 -9.27
CA GLU A 26 -9.95 -15.50 -7.92
C GLU A 26 -10.77 -16.36 -6.94
N PRO A 27 -10.13 -17.19 -6.10
CA PRO A 27 -10.86 -18.02 -5.16
C PRO A 27 -11.77 -17.13 -4.32
N PRO A 28 -13.05 -17.49 -4.11
CA PRO A 28 -13.96 -16.65 -3.33
C PRO A 28 -13.31 -16.43 -1.96
N ALA A 29 -12.96 -15.18 -1.66
CA ALA A 29 -12.35 -14.84 -0.41
C ALA A 29 -13.21 -15.43 0.72
N PRO A 30 -12.63 -16.18 1.67
CA PRO A 30 -13.39 -16.73 2.77
C PRO A 30 -14.04 -15.55 3.49
N SER A 31 -15.37 -15.53 3.60
CA SER A 31 -16.08 -14.37 4.12
C SER A 31 -15.80 -14.24 5.62
N PRO A 32 -15.06 -13.20 6.07
CA PRO A 32 -14.76 -13.01 7.49
C PRO A 32 -15.99 -12.55 8.29
N ALA A 33 -17.15 -12.43 7.65
CA ALA A 33 -18.37 -11.95 8.26
C ALA A 33 -18.79 -12.77 9.49
N ASN A 34 -18.50 -14.08 9.51
CA ASN A 34 -18.95 -14.99 10.57
C ASN A 34 -17.82 -15.58 11.43
N ASP A 35 -16.56 -15.29 11.12
CA ASP A 35 -15.39 -15.85 11.82
C ASP A 35 -14.48 -14.71 12.30
N ASP A 36 -14.46 -14.50 13.63
CA ASP A 36 -13.65 -13.46 14.27
C ASP A 36 -12.14 -13.72 14.12
N ALA A 37 -11.71 -14.99 14.09
CA ALA A 37 -10.30 -15.33 13.90
C ALA A 37 -9.85 -15.02 12.47
N LEU A 38 -10.71 -15.30 11.49
CA LEU A 38 -10.47 -14.93 10.10
C LEU A 38 -10.50 -13.42 9.90
N LEU A 39 -11.46 -12.72 10.52
CA LEU A 39 -11.55 -11.26 10.48
C LEU A 39 -10.27 -10.61 11.01
N ARG A 40 -9.79 -11.06 12.18
CA ARG A 40 -8.55 -10.57 12.77
C ARG A 40 -7.36 -10.77 11.83
N ARG A 41 -7.19 -11.96 11.24
CA ARG A 41 -6.11 -12.25 10.29
C ARG A 41 -6.20 -11.41 9.01
N ALA A 42 -7.42 -11.20 8.51
CA ALA A 42 -7.66 -10.37 7.33
C ALA A 42 -7.27 -8.90 7.60
N LEU A 43 -7.70 -8.35 8.74
CA LEU A 43 -7.36 -6.98 9.13
C LEU A 43 -5.86 -6.82 9.38
N GLU A 44 -5.22 -7.77 10.04
CA GLU A 44 -3.77 -7.79 10.23
C GLU A 44 -3.03 -7.79 8.88
N GLY A 45 -3.43 -8.64 7.95
CA GLY A 45 -2.83 -8.71 6.61
C GLY A 45 -3.00 -7.40 5.82
N LEU A 46 -4.19 -6.79 5.87
CA LEU A 46 -4.46 -5.50 5.21
C LEU A 46 -3.60 -4.38 5.79
N LEU A 47 -3.49 -4.30 7.12
CA LEU A 47 -2.70 -3.28 7.80
C LEU A 47 -1.19 -3.51 7.64
N PHE A 48 -0.76 -4.76 7.39
CA PHE A 48 0.63 -5.09 7.15
C PHE A 48 1.11 -4.70 5.74
N ILE A 49 0.28 -4.90 4.71
CA ILE A 49 0.67 -4.60 3.33
C ILE A 49 0.54 -3.12 2.97
N THR A 50 -0.27 -2.37 3.70
CA THR A 50 -0.60 -0.98 3.38
C THR A 50 0.42 -0.01 4.00
N ASP A 51 0.83 1.00 3.24
CA ASP A 51 1.80 2.03 3.63
C ASP A 51 1.15 3.34 4.12
N ARG A 52 -0.18 3.34 4.22
CA ARG A 52 -1.02 4.47 4.64
C ARG A 52 -2.02 4.06 5.73
N PRO A 53 -2.56 5.02 6.50
CA PRO A 53 -3.68 4.76 7.40
C PRO A 53 -4.91 4.23 6.67
N LEU A 54 -5.58 3.26 7.30
CA LEU A 54 -6.87 2.74 6.87
C LEU A 54 -7.93 3.01 7.94
N SER A 55 -9.04 3.61 7.52
CA SER A 55 -10.19 3.88 8.38
C SER A 55 -11.02 2.60 8.64
N ALA A 56 -11.82 2.59 9.73
CA ALA A 56 -12.73 1.47 10.01
C ALA A 56 -13.76 1.26 8.88
N ALA A 57 -14.19 2.35 8.23
CA ALA A 57 -15.10 2.30 7.10
C ALA A 57 -14.45 1.64 5.86
N GLU A 58 -13.19 1.98 5.54
CA GLU A 58 -12.46 1.33 4.45
C GLU A 58 -12.19 -0.14 4.74
N LEU A 59 -11.71 -0.46 5.95
CA LEU A 59 -11.47 -1.84 6.38
C LEU A 59 -12.76 -2.67 6.29
N GLY A 60 -13.87 -2.17 6.84
CA GLY A 60 -15.19 -2.81 6.77
C GLY A 60 -15.66 -3.05 5.33
N LYS A 61 -15.44 -2.07 4.43
CA LYS A 61 -15.78 -2.22 3.00
C LYS A 61 -14.98 -3.33 2.33
N ILE A 62 -13.69 -3.46 2.63
CA ILE A 62 -12.80 -4.47 2.03
C ILE A 62 -13.16 -5.87 2.54
N VAL A 63 -13.34 -6.03 3.85
CA VAL A 63 -13.64 -7.33 4.46
C VAL A 63 -15.12 -7.73 4.36
N GLY A 64 -15.99 -6.83 3.88
CA GLY A 64 -17.42 -7.08 3.72
C GLY A 64 -18.22 -7.04 5.04
N VAL A 65 -17.70 -6.38 6.07
CA VAL A 65 -18.37 -6.21 7.38
C VAL A 65 -18.88 -4.78 7.51
N ARG A 66 -20.20 -4.64 7.69
CA ARG A 66 -20.86 -3.32 7.81
C ARG A 66 -20.77 -2.71 9.21
N ASP A 67 -20.57 -3.56 10.22
CA ASP A 67 -20.46 -3.16 11.62
C ASP A 67 -19.06 -2.57 11.86
N GLN A 68 -18.99 -1.24 11.91
CA GLN A 68 -17.74 -0.53 12.15
C GLN A 68 -17.24 -0.71 13.58
N ASP A 69 -18.13 -0.81 14.56
CA ASP A 69 -17.75 -0.97 15.97
C ASP A 69 -17.04 -2.32 16.17
N ARG A 70 -17.52 -3.38 15.48
CA ARG A 70 -16.82 -4.67 15.44
C ARG A 70 -15.42 -4.54 14.85
N ILE A 71 -15.25 -3.82 13.74
CA ILE A 71 -13.92 -3.59 13.14
C ILE A 71 -13.00 -2.87 14.12
N VAL A 72 -13.48 -1.79 14.75
CA VAL A 72 -12.71 -1.03 15.74
C VAL A 72 -12.31 -1.91 16.92
N ALA A 73 -13.23 -2.71 17.44
CA ALA A 73 -12.96 -3.63 18.54
C ALA A 73 -11.90 -4.67 18.17
N THR A 74 -12.00 -5.28 16.97
CA THR A 74 -11.01 -6.27 16.50
C THR A 74 -9.64 -5.66 16.27
N VAL A 75 -9.56 -4.44 15.71
CA VAL A 75 -8.27 -3.74 15.52
C VAL A 75 -7.65 -3.37 16.86
N GLU A 76 -8.45 -2.95 17.84
CA GLU A 76 -7.96 -2.63 19.18
C GLU A 76 -7.49 -3.87 19.93
N GLU A 77 -8.16 -5.01 19.78
CA GLU A 77 -7.68 -6.30 20.27
C GLU A 77 -6.35 -6.68 19.64
N LEU A 78 -6.23 -6.54 18.31
CA LEU A 78 -4.99 -6.81 17.58
C LEU A 78 -3.85 -5.92 18.07
N ARG A 79 -4.12 -4.63 18.28
CA ARG A 79 -3.15 -3.67 18.83
C ARG A 79 -2.63 -4.12 20.20
N ARG A 80 -3.51 -4.54 21.11
CA ARG A 80 -3.13 -5.04 22.44
C ARG A 80 -2.29 -6.32 22.35
N ALA A 81 -2.71 -7.27 21.52
CA ALA A 81 -1.98 -8.52 21.33
C ALA A 81 -0.56 -8.30 20.77
N LEU A 82 -0.38 -7.36 19.84
CA LEU A 82 0.94 -6.98 19.32
C LEU A 82 1.80 -6.28 20.37
N GLU A 83 1.20 -5.54 21.30
CA GLU A 83 1.91 -4.91 22.40
C GLU A 83 2.45 -5.93 23.40
N GLU A 84 1.62 -6.92 23.77
CA GLU A 84 1.99 -8.00 24.69
C GLU A 84 3.05 -8.95 24.12
N SER A 85 3.09 -9.10 22.79
CA SER A 85 3.97 -10.06 22.10
C SER A 85 5.40 -9.54 21.84
N ASP A 86 5.76 -8.34 22.33
CA ASP A 86 7.06 -7.67 22.16
C ASP A 86 7.59 -7.73 20.70
N ARG A 87 6.72 -7.44 19.73
CA ARG A 87 7.08 -7.42 18.30
C ARG A 87 7.83 -6.14 17.94
N GLY A 88 8.69 -6.18 16.91
CA GLY A 88 9.40 -4.99 16.40
C GLY A 88 8.51 -3.95 15.71
N TYR A 89 7.23 -4.26 15.51
CA TYR A 89 6.21 -3.37 14.97
C TYR A 89 5.00 -3.34 15.90
N HIS A 90 4.20 -2.28 15.79
CA HIS A 90 2.95 -2.10 16.51
C HIS A 90 1.91 -1.43 15.63
N LEU A 91 0.68 -1.35 16.13
CA LEU A 91 -0.41 -0.58 15.52
C LEU A 91 -0.53 0.79 16.19
N ILE A 92 -0.58 1.85 15.40
CA ILE A 92 -0.88 3.22 15.86
C ILE A 92 -2.24 3.67 15.33
N ALA A 93 -2.93 4.45 16.15
CA ALA A 93 -4.10 5.21 15.74
C ALA A 93 -3.67 6.63 15.37
N VAL A 94 -4.06 7.07 14.17
CA VAL A 94 -3.90 8.44 13.67
C VAL A 94 -5.27 9.00 13.28
N ALA A 95 -5.36 10.29 12.99
CA ALA A 95 -6.65 10.93 12.66
C ALA A 95 -7.40 10.25 11.50
N GLU A 96 -6.67 9.68 10.54
CA GLU A 96 -7.22 9.02 9.35
C GLU A 96 -7.54 7.53 9.56
N GLY A 97 -7.15 6.92 10.69
CA GLY A 97 -7.39 5.50 10.96
C GLY A 97 -6.21 4.80 11.63
N TRP A 98 -5.97 3.54 11.25
CA TRP A 98 -4.90 2.71 11.81
C TRP A 98 -3.85 2.38 10.77
N GLN A 99 -2.60 2.26 11.21
CA GLN A 99 -1.48 1.77 10.40
C GLN A 99 -0.48 1.01 11.25
N MET A 100 0.24 0.07 10.63
CA MET A 100 1.41 -0.54 11.27
C MET A 100 2.60 0.40 11.21
N ALA A 101 3.35 0.46 12.32
CA ALA A 101 4.57 1.23 12.43
C ALA A 101 5.64 0.42 13.16
N THR A 102 6.92 0.74 12.92
CA THR A 102 8.02 0.14 13.69
C THR A 102 8.12 0.76 15.08
N ARG A 103 8.58 -0.01 16.07
CA ARG A 103 8.76 0.53 17.43
C ARG A 103 9.84 1.63 17.46
N PRO A 104 9.61 2.76 18.15
CA PRO A 104 10.59 3.84 18.27
C PRO A 104 11.94 3.39 18.84
N SER A 105 11.96 2.38 19.71
CA SER A 105 13.18 1.77 20.26
C SER A 105 14.11 1.19 19.18
N LEU A 106 13.55 0.77 18.04
CA LEU A 106 14.30 0.20 16.91
C LEU A 106 14.75 1.26 15.89
N ALA A 107 14.44 2.54 16.11
CA ALA A 107 14.81 3.64 15.22
C ALA A 107 16.32 3.70 14.87
N PRO A 108 17.28 3.40 15.78
CA PRO A 108 18.71 3.38 15.42
C PRO A 108 19.05 2.35 14.34
N TYR A 109 18.35 1.20 14.29
CA TYR A 109 18.57 0.17 13.28
C TYR A 109 17.93 0.55 11.95
N MET A 110 16.71 1.09 11.98
CA MET A 110 16.04 1.60 10.78
C MET A 110 16.87 2.69 10.11
N ARG A 111 17.46 3.60 10.90
CA ARG A 111 18.35 4.63 10.37
C ARG A 111 19.51 4.04 9.57
N LYS A 112 20.16 2.98 10.06
CA LYS A 112 21.25 2.31 9.33
C LYS A 112 20.81 1.75 7.97
N LEU A 113 19.59 1.20 7.90
CA LEU A 113 19.03 0.68 6.65
C LEU A 113 18.77 1.79 5.62
N PHE A 114 18.38 2.98 6.09
CA PHE A 114 18.06 4.13 5.23
C PHE A 114 19.19 5.17 5.14
N SER A 115 20.36 4.93 5.76
CA SER A 115 21.50 5.87 5.81
C SER A 115 22.01 6.28 4.43
N ASP A 116 21.97 5.38 3.45
CA ASP A 116 22.40 5.67 2.07
C ASP A 116 21.38 6.54 1.31
N ARG A 117 20.14 6.57 1.81
CA ARG A 117 19.11 7.51 1.38
C ARG A 117 19.23 8.76 2.24
N ALA A 118 20.43 9.33 2.32
CA ALA A 118 20.65 10.60 2.98
C ALA A 118 19.73 11.63 2.33
N THR A 119 18.64 11.97 3.02
CA THR A 119 17.91 13.21 2.76
C THR A 119 18.93 14.32 2.87
N MET A 120 19.44 14.80 1.74
CA MET A 120 20.29 15.98 1.71
C MET A 120 19.50 17.08 2.41
N ARG A 121 19.96 17.46 3.62
CA ARG A 121 19.36 18.58 4.31
C ARG A 121 19.68 19.81 3.48
N LEU A 122 18.63 20.45 2.96
CA LEU A 122 18.77 21.75 2.33
C LEU A 122 19.46 22.70 3.32
N SER A 123 20.45 23.44 2.84
CA SER A 123 21.04 24.52 3.61
C SER A 123 19.97 25.58 3.91
N VAL A 124 20.20 26.42 4.92
CA VAL A 124 19.29 27.53 5.24
C VAL A 124 19.05 28.41 4.01
N ALA A 125 20.10 28.71 3.24
CA ALA A 125 20.00 29.47 1.99
C ALA A 125 19.12 28.79 0.92
N ALA A 126 19.20 27.45 0.82
CA ALA A 126 18.35 26.69 -0.09
C ALA A 126 16.88 26.66 0.39
N GLN A 127 16.64 26.59 1.69
CA GLN A 127 15.29 26.66 2.27
C GLN A 127 14.65 28.04 2.11
N GLU A 128 15.42 29.13 2.29
CA GLU A 128 14.97 30.50 2.01
C GLU A 128 14.54 30.66 0.55
N THR A 129 15.39 30.19 -0.36
CA THR A 129 15.12 30.21 -1.80
C THR A 129 13.86 29.42 -2.15
N LEU A 130 13.72 28.20 -1.61
CA LEU A 130 12.52 27.37 -1.79
C LEU A 130 11.25 28.06 -1.25
N SER A 131 11.35 28.76 -0.13
CA SER A 131 10.23 29.47 0.50
C SER A 131 9.75 30.63 -0.37
N ILE A 132 10.68 31.42 -0.92
CA ILE A 132 10.37 32.52 -1.84
C ILE A 132 9.67 31.99 -3.09
N VAL A 133 10.24 30.95 -3.71
CA VAL A 133 9.67 30.31 -4.90
C VAL A 133 8.25 29.82 -4.65
N SER A 134 8.03 29.10 -3.54
CA SER A 134 6.71 28.51 -3.22
C SER A 134 5.60 29.55 -3.03
N TYR A 135 5.92 30.75 -2.53
CA TYR A 135 4.93 31.79 -2.24
C TYR A 135 4.78 32.84 -3.33
N LYS A 136 5.76 32.98 -4.22
CA LYS A 136 5.80 34.08 -5.20
C LYS A 136 5.78 33.61 -6.65
N GLN A 137 5.68 32.30 -6.92
CA GLN A 137 5.56 31.76 -8.28
C GLN A 137 4.42 32.44 -9.06
N PRO A 138 4.64 32.87 -10.32
CA PRO A 138 5.87 32.78 -11.12
C PRO A 138 6.84 33.97 -10.92
N LEU A 139 8.14 33.70 -10.79
CA LEU A 139 9.22 34.69 -10.66
C LEU A 139 10.54 34.16 -11.28
N THR A 140 11.44 35.07 -11.61
CA THR A 140 12.74 34.81 -12.23
C THR A 140 13.85 34.70 -11.18
N ARG A 141 15.01 34.14 -11.58
CA ARG A 141 16.19 34.04 -10.71
C ARG A 141 16.66 35.41 -10.21
N ALA A 142 16.65 36.42 -11.07
CA ALA A 142 17.07 37.78 -10.71
C ALA A 142 16.17 38.38 -9.62
N GLU A 143 14.85 38.19 -9.71
CA GLU A 143 13.90 38.65 -8.69
C GLU A 143 14.09 37.92 -7.35
N ILE A 144 14.47 36.63 -7.38
CA ILE A 144 14.80 35.88 -6.16
C ILE A 144 16.07 36.42 -5.50
N GLU A 145 17.11 36.71 -6.29
CA GLU A 145 18.36 37.29 -5.82
C GLU A 145 18.14 38.70 -5.26
N GLU A 146 17.25 39.50 -5.85
CA GLU A 146 16.86 40.82 -5.34
C GLU A 146 16.16 40.71 -3.98
N ILE A 147 15.22 39.77 -3.82
CA ILE A 147 14.50 39.55 -2.55
C ILE A 147 15.46 39.06 -1.45
N ARG A 148 16.43 38.20 -1.79
CA ARG A 148 17.40 37.66 -0.81
C ARG A 148 18.59 38.58 -0.55
N GLY A 149 18.89 39.50 -1.47
CA GLY A 149 20.07 40.36 -1.41
C GLY A 149 21.41 39.62 -1.54
N VAL A 150 21.39 38.36 -1.99
CA VAL A 150 22.58 37.52 -2.21
C VAL A 150 22.42 36.65 -3.44
N GLU A 151 23.54 36.30 -4.08
CA GLU A 151 23.55 35.43 -5.27
C GLU A 151 23.04 34.02 -4.92
N VAL A 152 22.20 33.45 -5.78
CA VAL A 152 21.67 32.09 -5.61
C VAL A 152 22.54 31.13 -6.41
N ILE A 153 23.43 30.42 -5.72
CA ILE A 153 24.23 29.33 -6.31
C ILE A 153 23.35 28.07 -6.40
N ALA A 154 23.54 27.26 -7.45
CA ALA A 154 22.75 26.05 -7.68
C ALA A 154 22.69 25.16 -6.43
N ALA A 155 21.46 24.78 -6.05
CA ALA A 155 21.19 23.92 -4.91
C ALA A 155 21.32 22.44 -5.30
N LEU A 156 22.56 21.97 -5.43
CA LEU A 156 22.92 20.54 -5.45
C LEU A 156 24.23 20.31 -4.69
#